data_AF-A0A953TIB3-F1
#
_entry.id   AF-A0A953TIB3-F1
#
_cell.length_a   1.000
_cell.length_b   1.000
_cell.length_c   1.000
_cell.angle_alpha   90.00
_cell.angle_beta   90.00
_cell.angle_gamma   90.00
#
_symmetry.space_group_name_H-M   'P 1'
#
loop_
_entity.id
_entity.type
_entity.pdbx_description
1 polymer ?
#
loop_
_entity_poly.entity_id
_entity_poly.type
_entity_poly.pdbx_seq_one_letter_code
_entity_poly.pdbx_strand_id
1 'polypeptide(L)'
;MKQSAKPDAGHDNKVAEPTRSRPAQPHDVACGGHLAQLAGMMNGNPRVEALAQLRDGIRHSPRMRSTSLKAETMLAEPAGPVVQARLVNPFKKGPLVTDQEILLILQEVETYNKIGGYRFTFPLEERKLALTQMGRIERLIYTWFGNQRSPDLDTSPINTGMKTLMNSVSLERQSLVALSISNKDEDPPVANFDRLPGYLREEITQIWHYLLAGKGIQIEGPGEFRIKILSDFSRLLETEMGRTLTGGIIKTGQGLVILPTTMEKGKFVARPNEAEYEGLVETEEHDNFVPVDVRGLEESQRLRLLQHIRGANPDSPGMSVTSERGVRHFRFGKGTGSTLPVPIDSRDAMAHPSSRMADRYGNEVIAPTFINLGHELGHVLRSAQGISAAGDGGRALLGHSFEDPEVSRPEEFFNIGGVENRLRAESGMMARHGHGNLYSHWAVEGMDAIESMMGQIAEELKGVEAESEDALRLKGMQKELLALQEPFQLLMNGKGSIEGLLAKLRRLKIAQYFA
;
A
#
# COMPACT_ATOMS: atom_id res chain seq x y z
N MET A 1 -46.57 -22.64 -36.27
CA MET A 1 -46.94 -24.03 -36.59
C MET A 1 -45.65 -24.80 -36.84
N LYS A 2 -45.50 -25.94 -36.15
CA LYS A 2 -44.32 -26.81 -36.16
C LYS A 2 -44.20 -27.53 -37.51
N GLN A 3 -42.99 -27.66 -38.04
CA GLN A 3 -42.64 -28.82 -38.86
C GLN A 3 -41.14 -29.10 -38.76
N SER A 4 -40.87 -30.36 -38.42
CA SER A 4 -39.58 -30.98 -38.16
C SER A 4 -39.01 -31.57 -39.45
N ALA A 5 -37.69 -31.55 -39.63
CA ALA A 5 -36.99 -32.52 -40.48
C ALA A 5 -35.47 -32.60 -40.16
N LYS A 6 -35.07 -33.71 -39.54
CA LYS A 6 -33.83 -34.47 -39.78
C LYS A 6 -34.30 -35.79 -40.43
N PRO A 7 -33.53 -36.50 -41.29
CA PRO A 7 -32.18 -37.04 -41.04
C PRO A 7 -31.29 -36.92 -42.32
N ASP A 8 -30.12 -37.53 -42.57
CA ASP A 8 -29.48 -38.74 -42.07
C ASP A 8 -27.98 -38.76 -42.45
N ALA A 9 -27.27 -39.76 -41.93
CA ALA A 9 -25.82 -39.94 -41.90
C ALA A 9 -25.11 -40.35 -43.21
N GLY A 10 -23.78 -40.14 -43.21
CA GLY A 10 -22.80 -41.14 -43.64
C GLY A 10 -22.06 -40.88 -44.95
N HIS A 11 -20.75 -40.62 -44.88
CA HIS A 11 -19.77 -41.43 -45.63
C HIS A 11 -18.32 -41.24 -45.16
N ASP A 12 -17.66 -42.40 -45.12
CA ASP A 12 -16.26 -42.67 -44.81
C ASP A 12 -15.28 -41.96 -45.77
N ASN A 13 -14.10 -41.64 -45.26
CA ASN A 13 -12.87 -41.86 -46.03
C ASN A 13 -11.67 -42.13 -45.12
N LYS A 14 -11.10 -43.33 -45.31
CA LYS A 14 -9.82 -43.83 -44.79
C LYS A 14 -8.67 -43.42 -45.73
N VAL A 15 -7.44 -43.72 -45.26
CA VAL A 15 -6.14 -43.85 -45.98
C VAL A 15 -5.25 -42.60 -45.79
N ALA A 16 -4.01 -42.62 -45.31
CA ALA A 16 -3.10 -43.65 -44.78
C ALA A 16 -1.95 -42.97 -43.99
N GLU A 17 -1.33 -43.71 -43.07
CA GLU A 17 -0.03 -43.40 -42.46
C GLU A 17 1.13 -43.55 -43.48
N PRO A 18 2.33 -43.01 -43.19
CA PRO A 18 3.32 -43.89 -42.55
C PRO A 18 4.16 -43.24 -41.42
N THR A 19 4.24 -44.02 -40.36
CA THR A 19 5.34 -44.31 -39.43
C THR A 19 6.71 -43.63 -39.68
N ARG A 20 7.26 -42.95 -38.66
CA ARG A 20 8.68 -43.09 -38.29
C ARG A 20 8.90 -42.89 -36.79
N SER A 21 9.43 -43.94 -36.20
CA SER A 21 9.80 -44.14 -34.81
C SER A 21 11.14 -43.49 -34.45
N ARG A 22 11.23 -42.90 -33.26
CA ARG A 22 12.49 -42.72 -32.52
C ARG A 22 12.24 -42.83 -31.01
N PRO A 23 13.18 -43.40 -30.24
CA PRO A 23 12.93 -43.96 -28.92
C PRO A 23 13.02 -42.92 -27.80
N ALA A 24 12.20 -43.14 -26.77
CA ALA A 24 12.31 -42.50 -25.47
C ALA A 24 13.60 -42.97 -24.77
N GLN A 25 14.42 -42.02 -24.32
CA GLN A 25 15.43 -42.26 -23.29
C GLN A 25 14.85 -41.88 -21.92
N PRO A 26 15.06 -42.71 -20.87
CA PRO A 26 14.79 -42.32 -19.50
C PRO A 26 16.01 -41.56 -18.96
N HIS A 27 15.81 -40.30 -18.57
CA HIS A 27 16.73 -39.58 -17.70
C HIS A 27 16.11 -39.48 -16.30
N ASP A 28 16.38 -40.50 -15.48
CA ASP A 28 16.36 -40.35 -14.03
C ASP A 28 17.69 -39.71 -13.61
N VAL A 29 17.65 -38.41 -13.31
CA VAL A 29 18.73 -37.73 -12.58
C VAL A 29 18.15 -37.23 -11.28
N ALA A 30 18.54 -37.89 -10.19
CA ALA A 30 18.25 -37.46 -8.84
C ALA A 30 18.88 -36.09 -8.57
N CYS A 31 18.07 -35.03 -8.55
CA CYS A 31 18.43 -33.73 -7.99
C CYS A 31 17.84 -33.61 -6.58
N GLY A 32 18.55 -34.14 -5.59
CA GLY A 32 18.19 -34.02 -4.19
C GLY A 32 19.42 -34.19 -3.32
N GLY A 33 20.22 -33.14 -3.16
CA GLY A 33 21.44 -33.21 -2.34
C GLY A 33 21.90 -31.88 -1.74
N HIS A 34 21.82 -30.76 -2.46
CA HIS A 34 22.48 -29.53 -2.00
C HIS A 34 21.67 -28.68 -1.00
N LEU A 35 20.33 -28.70 -1.03
CA LEU A 35 19.50 -27.93 -0.08
C LEU A 35 19.34 -28.61 1.28
N ALA A 36 19.29 -29.96 1.32
CA ALA A 36 19.27 -30.72 2.56
C ALA A 36 20.61 -30.62 3.30
N GLN A 37 21.72 -30.52 2.57
CA GLN A 37 23.06 -30.33 3.13
C GLN A 37 23.24 -28.91 3.71
N LEU A 38 22.63 -27.88 3.11
CA LEU A 38 22.60 -26.53 3.66
C LEU A 38 21.74 -26.42 4.93
N ALA A 39 20.58 -27.10 4.94
CA ALA A 39 19.71 -27.17 6.13
C ALA A 39 20.37 -27.94 7.30
N GLY A 40 21.15 -28.98 7.01
CA GLY A 40 21.95 -29.69 8.01
C GLY A 40 23.08 -28.84 8.60
N MET A 41 23.70 -27.96 7.81
CA MET A 41 24.77 -27.06 8.28
C MET A 41 24.25 -25.88 9.10
N MET A 42 23.02 -25.42 8.87
CA MET A 42 22.42 -24.33 9.67
C MET A 42 21.90 -24.80 11.03
N ASN A 43 21.53 -26.08 11.16
CA ASN A 43 21.01 -26.65 12.42
C ASN A 43 22.09 -27.21 13.36
N GLY A 44 23.35 -27.31 12.93
CA GLY A 44 24.47 -27.78 13.76
C GLY A 44 25.34 -26.67 14.36
N ASN A 45 24.94 -25.39 14.25
CA ASN A 45 25.74 -24.28 14.74
C ASN A 45 25.52 -24.08 16.26
N PRO A 46 26.57 -24.16 17.10
CA PRO A 46 26.47 -24.00 18.55
C PRO A 46 25.83 -22.66 18.98
N ARG A 47 25.92 -21.63 18.13
CA ARG A 47 25.26 -20.33 18.37
C ARG A 47 23.73 -20.39 18.20
N VAL A 48 23.22 -21.23 17.32
CA VAL A 48 21.77 -21.41 17.09
C VAL A 48 21.16 -22.23 18.23
N GLU A 49 21.85 -23.26 18.71
CA GLU A 49 21.48 -23.98 19.93
C GLU A 49 21.54 -23.08 21.16
N ALA A 50 22.57 -22.23 21.30
CA ALA A 50 22.67 -21.28 22.41
C ALA A 50 21.51 -20.25 22.40
N LEU A 51 21.06 -19.80 21.22
CA LEU A 51 19.90 -18.90 21.09
C LEU A 51 18.57 -19.61 21.39
N ALA A 52 18.42 -20.88 20.99
CA ALA A 52 17.25 -21.68 21.34
C ALA A 52 17.17 -21.94 22.86
N GLN A 53 18.31 -22.27 23.49
CA GLN A 53 18.41 -22.44 24.94
C GLN A 53 18.18 -21.12 25.70
N LEU A 54 18.63 -19.98 25.18
CA LEU A 54 18.36 -18.67 25.76
C LEU A 54 16.86 -18.31 25.69
N ARG A 55 16.20 -18.62 24.57
CA ARG A 55 14.76 -18.41 24.37
C ARG A 55 13.94 -19.26 25.34
N ASP A 56 14.30 -20.53 25.51
CA ASP A 56 13.60 -21.43 26.43
C ASP A 56 13.90 -21.07 27.90
N GLY A 57 15.11 -20.61 28.22
CA GLY A 57 15.47 -20.07 29.53
C GLY A 57 14.69 -18.80 29.90
N ILE A 58 14.44 -17.91 28.94
CA ILE A 58 13.60 -16.72 29.15
C ILE A 58 12.13 -17.12 29.39
N ARG A 59 11.62 -18.13 28.68
CA ARG A 59 10.24 -18.64 28.88
C ARG A 59 10.02 -19.35 30.22
N HIS A 60 11.08 -19.90 30.81
CA HIS A 60 10.99 -20.69 32.05
C HIS A 60 11.63 -19.99 33.26
N SER A 61 12.01 -18.71 33.12
CA SER A 61 12.58 -17.92 34.21
C SER A 61 11.60 -17.76 35.37
N PRO A 62 12.00 -18.06 36.63
CA PRO A 62 11.18 -17.88 37.83
C PRO A 62 10.65 -16.45 38.02
N ARG A 63 11.30 -15.47 37.38
CA ARG A 63 10.94 -14.04 37.46
C ARG A 63 9.64 -13.70 36.73
N MET A 64 9.19 -14.54 35.79
CA MET A 64 7.88 -14.40 35.10
C MET A 64 6.74 -15.12 35.85
N ARG A 65 7.05 -16.08 36.73
CA ARG A 65 6.01 -16.80 37.52
C ARG A 65 5.65 -16.10 38.83
N SER A 66 6.50 -15.22 39.37
CA SER A 66 6.24 -14.58 40.67
C SER A 66 5.32 -13.36 40.61
N THR A 67 4.99 -12.83 39.42
CA THR A 67 4.03 -11.72 39.26
C THR A 67 2.58 -12.18 39.11
N SER A 68 2.31 -13.49 39.01
CA SER A 68 0.95 -14.02 38.78
C SER A 68 0.22 -14.53 40.04
N LEU A 69 0.86 -14.55 41.21
CA LEU A 69 0.32 -15.18 42.43
C LEU A 69 -0.16 -14.20 43.52
N LYS A 70 -0.34 -12.92 43.19
CA LYS A 70 -0.92 -11.92 44.13
C LYS A 70 -2.14 -11.17 43.58
N ALA A 71 -2.90 -11.79 42.70
CA ALA A 71 -4.14 -11.22 42.15
C ALA A 71 -5.33 -12.19 42.24
N GLU A 72 -5.40 -13.03 43.27
CA GLU A 72 -6.62 -13.81 43.57
C GLU A 72 -7.62 -12.98 44.40
N THR A 73 -8.03 -11.83 43.84
CA THR A 73 -9.32 -11.19 44.13
C THR A 73 -9.68 -10.20 43.00
N MET A 74 -9.37 -10.52 41.76
CA MET A 74 -9.78 -9.69 40.62
C MET A 74 -11.05 -10.27 40.00
N LEU A 75 -12.12 -9.49 40.12
CA LEU A 75 -13.33 -9.57 39.30
C LEU A 75 -12.94 -9.96 37.87
N ALA A 76 -13.64 -10.95 37.30
CA ALA A 76 -13.45 -11.40 35.94
C ALA A 76 -13.22 -10.20 35.01
N GLU A 77 -12.07 -10.16 34.34
CA GLU A 77 -11.80 -9.12 33.34
C GLU A 77 -12.99 -9.12 32.37
N PRO A 78 -13.68 -7.98 32.19
CA PRO A 78 -14.84 -7.94 31.31
C PRO A 78 -14.37 -8.32 29.90
N ALA A 79 -15.06 -9.26 29.28
CA ALA A 79 -14.71 -9.84 27.98
C ALA A 79 -14.92 -8.88 26.77
N GLY A 80 -14.87 -7.56 26.99
CA GLY A 80 -15.12 -6.53 26.00
C GLY A 80 -13.86 -5.77 25.57
N PRO A 81 -13.90 -5.09 24.41
CA PRO A 81 -12.77 -4.28 23.94
C PRO A 81 -12.51 -3.13 24.93
N VAL A 82 -11.26 -3.00 25.36
CA VAL A 82 -10.83 -1.92 26.26
C VAL A 82 -10.43 -0.70 25.43
N VAL A 83 -11.24 0.35 25.49
CA VAL A 83 -10.90 1.67 24.95
C VAL A 83 -9.83 2.28 25.87
N GLN A 84 -8.65 2.58 25.33
CA GLN A 84 -7.57 3.25 26.06
C GLN A 84 -7.90 4.73 26.15
N ALA A 85 -8.85 5.06 27.02
CA ALA A 85 -9.44 6.39 27.17
C ALA A 85 -8.44 7.55 27.39
N ARG A 86 -7.15 7.26 27.56
CA ARG A 86 -6.10 8.25 27.67
C ARG A 86 -4.98 8.05 26.64
N LEU A 87 -5.00 8.88 25.61
CA LEU A 87 -3.87 9.06 24.71
C LEU A 87 -2.69 9.68 25.48
N VAL A 88 -1.51 9.07 25.32
CA VAL A 88 -0.28 9.52 25.97
C VAL A 88 0.36 10.64 25.14
N ASN A 89 0.64 11.78 25.77
CA ASN A 89 1.49 12.82 25.17
C ASN A 89 2.93 12.28 25.03
N PRO A 90 3.44 12.04 23.80
CA PRO A 90 4.76 11.46 23.59
C PRO A 90 5.90 12.44 23.97
N PHE A 91 5.60 13.73 24.09
CA PHE A 91 6.58 14.78 24.39
C PHE A 91 6.72 15.09 25.88
N LYS A 92 5.93 14.43 26.76
CA LYS A 92 5.95 14.70 28.21
C LYS A 92 7.33 14.55 28.86
N LYS A 93 8.17 13.65 28.34
CA LYS A 93 9.56 13.44 28.78
C LYS A 93 10.59 13.82 27.71
N GLY A 94 10.14 14.50 26.65
CA GLY A 94 10.91 14.79 25.44
C GLY A 94 11.40 16.24 25.35
N PRO A 95 11.83 16.69 24.16
CA PRO A 95 12.21 18.08 23.94
C PRO A 95 11.05 19.02 24.23
N LEU A 96 11.37 20.24 24.69
CA LEU A 96 10.36 21.29 24.87
C LEU A 96 9.73 21.61 23.51
N VAL A 97 8.42 21.43 23.41
CA VAL A 97 7.65 21.76 22.21
C VAL A 97 7.21 23.22 22.31
N THR A 98 7.75 24.06 21.43
CA THR A 98 7.31 25.46 21.25
C THR A 98 6.54 25.68 19.94
N ASP A 99 6.46 24.65 19.11
CA ASP A 99 5.72 24.66 17.85
C ASP A 99 4.21 24.75 18.10
N GLN A 100 3.57 25.79 17.54
CA GLN A 100 2.15 26.07 17.76
C GLN A 100 1.23 24.98 17.19
N GLU A 101 1.63 24.32 16.09
CA GLU A 101 0.85 23.24 15.49
C GLU A 101 0.86 22.01 16.40
N ILE A 102 2.01 21.69 17.00
CA ILE A 102 2.11 20.59 17.96
C ILE A 102 1.34 20.91 19.25
N LEU A 103 1.41 22.15 19.74
CA LEU A 103 0.61 22.58 20.91
C LEU A 103 -0.89 22.43 20.66
N LEU A 104 -1.36 22.78 19.46
CA LEU A 104 -2.75 22.57 19.05
C LEU A 104 -3.13 21.08 19.02
N ILE A 105 -2.27 20.21 18.45
CA ILE A 105 -2.49 18.75 18.46
C ILE A 105 -2.62 18.24 19.90
N LEU A 106 -1.75 18.69 20.80
CA LEU A 106 -1.79 18.29 22.20
C LEU A 106 -3.04 18.79 22.93
N GLN A 107 -3.53 19.98 22.62
CA GLN A 107 -4.81 20.48 23.14
C GLN A 107 -6.00 19.62 22.68
N GLU A 108 -6.00 19.18 21.42
CA GLU A 108 -7.03 18.27 20.91
C GLU A 108 -6.93 16.88 21.57
N VAL A 109 -5.72 16.39 21.86
CA VAL A 109 -5.48 15.16 22.64
C VAL A 109 -5.99 15.31 24.07
N GLU A 110 -5.78 16.46 24.73
CA GLU A 110 -6.34 16.73 26.06
C GLU A 110 -7.87 16.80 26.04
N THR A 111 -8.44 17.35 24.97
CA THR A 111 -9.89 17.38 24.76
C THR A 111 -10.44 15.96 24.62
N TYR A 112 -9.77 15.10 23.85
CA TYR A 112 -10.10 13.68 23.78
C TYR A 112 -10.08 13.00 25.15
N ASN A 113 -8.99 13.19 25.90
CA ASN A 113 -8.80 12.61 27.23
C ASN A 113 -9.82 13.14 28.27
N LYS A 114 -10.55 14.23 27.99
CA LYS A 114 -11.66 14.70 28.82
C LYS A 114 -12.99 14.03 28.47
N ILE A 115 -13.16 13.58 27.23
CA ILE A 115 -14.32 12.77 26.81
C ILE A 115 -14.24 11.40 27.49
N GLY A 116 -13.06 10.77 27.42
CA GLY A 116 -12.81 9.46 28.02
C GLY A 116 -12.12 9.55 29.38
N GLY A 117 -12.85 9.32 30.47
CA GLY A 117 -12.23 8.72 31.67
C GLY A 117 -11.97 7.23 31.42
N TYR A 118 -11.11 6.55 32.22
CA TYR A 118 -11.03 5.08 32.20
C TYR A 118 -12.42 4.49 32.48
N ARG A 119 -13.14 4.05 31.45
CA ARG A 119 -14.51 3.56 31.58
C ARG A 119 -14.73 2.36 30.67
N PHE A 120 -15.28 1.30 31.25
CA PHE A 120 -15.75 0.12 30.53
C PHE A 120 -17.04 0.37 29.75
N THR A 121 -17.71 1.49 30.02
CA THR A 121 -18.89 1.96 29.29
C THR A 121 -18.58 3.28 28.61
N PHE A 122 -18.78 3.30 27.30
CA PHE A 122 -18.71 4.50 26.47
C PHE A 122 -20.10 4.68 25.86
N PRO A 123 -20.96 5.56 26.39
CA PRO A 123 -22.27 5.84 25.81
C PRO A 123 -22.16 6.21 24.33
N LEU A 124 -23.20 5.93 23.54
CA LEU A 124 -23.19 6.17 22.09
C LEU A 124 -22.77 7.62 21.74
N GLU A 125 -23.39 8.60 22.40
CA GLU A 125 -23.08 10.03 22.20
C GLU A 125 -21.62 10.38 22.50
N GLU A 126 -21.06 9.87 23.60
CA GLU A 126 -19.64 10.05 23.93
C GLU A 126 -18.76 9.39 22.87
N ARG A 127 -19.13 8.19 22.38
CA ARG A 127 -18.38 7.44 21.36
C ARG A 127 -18.31 8.20 20.04
N LYS A 128 -19.43 8.79 19.61
CA LYS A 128 -19.50 9.63 18.41
C LYS A 128 -18.66 10.91 18.56
N LEU A 129 -18.67 11.53 19.74
CA LEU A 129 -17.83 12.69 20.03
C LEU A 129 -16.33 12.30 20.02
N ALA A 130 -15.98 11.16 20.62
CA ALA A 130 -14.63 10.60 20.63
C ALA A 130 -14.12 10.33 19.21
N LEU A 131 -14.91 9.67 18.35
CA LEU A 131 -14.56 9.44 16.94
C LEU A 131 -14.36 10.76 16.19
N THR A 132 -15.23 11.73 16.42
CA THR A 132 -15.09 13.09 15.85
C THR A 132 -13.78 13.74 16.26
N GLN A 133 -13.42 13.60 17.54
CA GLN A 133 -12.18 14.13 18.09
C GLN A 133 -10.94 13.41 17.55
N MET A 134 -10.99 12.08 17.39
CA MET A 134 -9.91 11.29 16.74
C MET A 134 -9.66 11.79 15.32
N GLY A 135 -10.71 11.94 14.50
CA GLY A 135 -10.57 12.44 13.14
C GLY A 135 -9.99 13.86 13.06
N ARG A 136 -10.21 14.72 14.07
CA ARG A 136 -9.56 16.04 14.17
C ARG A 136 -8.07 15.92 14.45
N ILE A 137 -7.69 15.10 15.43
CA ILE A 137 -6.30 14.87 15.80
C ILE A 137 -5.52 14.29 14.60
N GLU A 138 -6.08 13.29 13.91
CA GLU A 138 -5.46 12.69 12.70
C GLU A 138 -5.17 13.75 11.63
N ARG A 139 -6.17 14.58 11.27
CA ARG A 139 -6.00 15.63 10.25
C ARG A 139 -4.94 16.67 10.64
N LEU A 140 -4.86 17.05 11.91
CA LEU A 140 -3.82 17.97 12.39
C LEU A 140 -2.43 17.33 12.31
N ILE A 141 -2.30 16.05 12.70
CA ILE A 141 -1.05 15.29 12.55
C ILE A 141 -0.63 15.22 11.08
N TYR A 142 -1.56 14.92 10.19
CA TYR A 142 -1.32 14.84 8.75
C TYR A 142 -0.86 16.16 8.15
N THR A 143 -1.52 17.25 8.54
CA THR A 143 -1.16 18.62 8.12
C THR A 143 0.24 18.96 8.60
N TRP A 144 0.55 18.69 9.87
CA TRP A 144 1.87 18.93 10.44
C TRP A 144 2.99 18.15 9.73
N PHE A 145 2.76 16.88 9.40
CA PHE A 145 3.73 16.09 8.60
C PHE A 145 3.93 16.67 7.20
N GLY A 146 2.87 17.19 6.57
CA GLY A 146 2.97 17.89 5.29
C GLY A 146 3.90 19.12 5.32
N ASN A 147 4.09 19.72 6.50
CA ASN A 147 4.94 20.91 6.68
C ASN A 147 6.42 20.58 6.98
N GLN A 148 6.77 19.35 7.36
CA GLN A 148 8.12 19.04 7.85
C GLN A 148 9.21 19.03 6.77
N ARG A 149 8.86 18.86 5.48
CA ARG A 149 9.79 18.82 4.31
C ARG A 149 11.14 18.16 4.64
N SER A 150 11.09 16.94 5.17
CA SER A 150 12.28 16.18 5.56
C SER A 150 12.42 14.94 4.67
N PRO A 151 13.61 14.65 4.13
CA PRO A 151 13.88 13.37 3.47
C PRO A 151 13.71 12.18 4.42
N ASP A 152 14.02 12.33 5.71
CA ASP A 152 13.86 11.24 6.68
C ASP A 152 13.16 11.78 7.93
N LEU A 153 11.90 11.39 8.12
CA LEU A 153 11.15 11.79 9.30
C LEU A 153 11.68 11.14 10.58
N ASP A 154 12.44 10.05 10.54
CA ASP A 154 12.95 9.39 11.75
C ASP A 154 14.21 10.06 12.34
N THR A 155 14.74 11.08 11.67
CA THR A 155 15.94 11.83 12.14
C THR A 155 15.68 12.77 13.31
N SER A 156 14.42 13.14 13.56
CA SER A 156 14.03 14.07 14.63
C SER A 156 13.22 13.36 15.71
N PRO A 157 13.58 13.53 17.01
CA PRO A 157 12.77 13.02 18.13
C PRO A 157 11.33 13.52 18.11
N ILE A 158 11.09 14.73 17.56
CA ILE A 158 9.75 15.30 17.45
C ILE A 158 8.90 14.49 16.46
N ASN A 159 9.45 14.20 15.28
CA ASN A 159 8.80 13.39 14.26
C ASN A 159 8.54 11.96 14.77
N THR A 160 9.50 11.33 15.45
CA THR A 160 9.30 10.02 16.07
C THR A 160 8.18 10.05 17.12
N GLY A 161 8.13 11.11 17.93
CA GLY A 161 7.05 11.33 18.89
C GLY A 161 5.68 11.46 18.19
N MET A 162 5.62 12.21 17.09
CA MET A 162 4.38 12.37 16.32
C MET A 162 3.94 11.08 15.63
N LYS A 163 4.87 10.31 15.05
CA LYS A 163 4.60 8.97 14.50
C LYS A 163 4.05 8.03 15.58
N THR A 164 4.58 8.12 16.79
CA THR A 164 4.08 7.36 17.95
C THR A 164 2.65 7.77 18.30
N LEU A 165 2.37 9.07 18.39
CA LEU A 165 1.02 9.57 18.66
C LEU A 165 0.02 9.13 17.58
N MET A 166 0.39 9.21 16.31
CA MET A 166 -0.45 8.76 15.20
C MET A 166 -0.83 7.28 15.32
N ASN A 167 0.15 6.42 15.64
CA ASN A 167 -0.11 5.00 15.87
C ASN A 167 -1.02 4.77 17.09
N SER A 168 -0.87 5.54 18.17
CA SER A 168 -1.78 5.46 19.33
C SER A 168 -3.21 5.89 19.00
N VAL A 169 -3.38 6.96 18.23
CA VAL A 169 -4.70 7.42 17.75
C VAL A 169 -5.38 6.36 16.89
N SER A 170 -4.61 5.71 15.99
CA SER A 170 -5.09 4.62 15.15
C SER A 170 -5.59 3.42 15.96
N LEU A 171 -4.83 2.99 16.97
CA LEU A 171 -5.22 1.90 17.87
C LEU A 171 -6.48 2.25 18.66
N GLU A 172 -6.57 3.48 19.15
CA GLU A 172 -7.73 3.93 19.92
C GLU A 172 -9.00 3.99 19.04
N ARG A 173 -8.87 4.45 17.79
CA ARG A 173 -9.96 4.38 16.81
C ARG A 173 -10.41 2.94 16.55
N GLN A 174 -9.48 1.98 16.44
CA GLN A 174 -9.82 0.55 16.29
C GLN A 174 -10.65 0.05 17.49
N SER A 175 -10.30 0.45 18.71
CA SER A 175 -11.08 0.12 19.92
C SER A 175 -12.48 0.73 19.89
N LEU A 176 -12.64 1.98 19.46
CA LEU A 176 -13.94 2.64 19.32
C LEU A 176 -14.84 1.95 18.28
N VAL A 177 -14.26 1.55 17.15
CA VAL A 177 -14.96 0.78 16.09
C VAL A 177 -15.37 -0.59 16.60
N ALA A 178 -14.47 -1.31 17.29
CA ALA A 178 -14.78 -2.60 17.90
C ALA A 178 -15.94 -2.51 18.89
N LEU A 179 -15.92 -1.48 19.74
CA LEU A 179 -16.99 -1.23 20.70
C LEU A 179 -18.31 -0.92 20.01
N SER A 180 -18.30 -0.12 18.94
CA SER A 180 -19.50 0.20 18.16
C SER A 180 -20.15 -1.05 17.56
N ILE A 181 -19.33 -1.94 16.97
CA ILE A 181 -19.79 -3.21 16.41
C ILE A 181 -20.33 -4.14 17.51
N SER A 182 -19.62 -4.25 18.63
CA SER A 182 -20.05 -5.07 19.77
C SER A 182 -21.40 -4.61 20.34
N ASN A 183 -21.62 -3.30 20.38
CA ASN A 183 -22.88 -2.70 20.86
C ASN A 183 -24.00 -2.73 19.81
N LYS A 184 -23.69 -3.11 18.56
CA LYS A 184 -24.62 -3.08 17.42
C LYS A 184 -25.23 -1.69 17.23
N ASP A 185 -24.38 -0.65 17.33
CA ASP A 185 -24.82 0.71 17.03
C ASP A 185 -25.41 0.77 15.61
N GLU A 186 -26.54 1.47 15.44
CA GLU A 186 -27.17 1.66 14.13
C GLU A 186 -26.32 2.56 13.22
N ASP A 187 -25.71 3.59 13.81
CA ASP A 187 -24.88 4.54 13.09
C ASP A 187 -23.46 3.98 12.89
N PRO A 188 -22.88 4.13 11.68
CA PRO A 188 -21.52 3.72 11.43
C PRO A 188 -20.53 4.56 12.25
N PRO A 189 -19.42 3.97 12.74
CA PRO A 189 -18.43 4.67 13.57
C PRO A 189 -17.52 5.58 12.72
N VAL A 190 -18.10 6.63 12.14
CA VAL A 190 -17.44 7.59 11.24
C VAL A 190 -17.38 8.96 11.92
N ALA A 191 -16.23 9.66 11.84
CA ALA A 191 -16.10 10.98 12.45
C ALA A 191 -17.09 11.99 11.84
N ASN A 192 -17.69 12.83 12.70
CA ASN A 192 -18.72 13.82 12.31
C ASN A 192 -19.97 13.23 11.61
N PHE A 193 -20.26 11.93 11.74
CA PHE A 193 -21.40 11.29 11.04
C PHE A 193 -22.72 12.05 11.22
N ASP A 194 -23.05 12.46 12.45
CA ASP A 194 -24.30 13.17 12.75
C ASP A 194 -24.41 14.56 12.10
N ARG A 195 -23.29 15.13 11.65
CA ARG A 195 -23.24 16.45 10.99
C ARG A 195 -23.38 16.35 9.47
N LEU A 196 -23.39 15.15 8.92
CA LEU A 196 -23.53 14.94 7.48
C LEU A 196 -25.00 15.15 7.05
N PRO A 197 -25.22 15.64 5.81
CA PRO A 197 -26.53 15.63 5.18
C PRO A 197 -27.20 14.24 5.23
N GLY A 198 -28.52 14.20 5.32
CA GLY A 198 -29.30 12.96 5.45
C GLY A 198 -28.97 11.91 4.38
N TYR A 199 -28.90 12.32 3.11
CA TYR A 199 -28.58 11.40 2.01
C TYR A 199 -27.18 10.77 2.12
N LEU A 200 -26.19 11.51 2.62
CA LEU A 200 -24.84 10.96 2.86
C LEU A 200 -24.83 10.00 4.05
N ARG A 201 -25.62 10.30 5.10
CA ARG A 201 -25.75 9.36 6.23
C ARG A 201 -26.35 8.04 5.77
N GLU A 202 -27.42 8.08 4.97
CA GLU A 202 -28.05 6.89 4.40
C GLU A 202 -27.08 6.08 3.53
N GLU A 203 -26.34 6.75 2.64
CA GLU A 203 -25.32 6.11 1.80
C GLU A 203 -24.24 5.42 2.63
N ILE A 204 -23.65 6.11 3.61
CA ILE A 204 -22.59 5.57 4.46
C ILE A 204 -23.12 4.41 5.31
N THR A 205 -24.31 4.54 5.90
CA THR A 205 -24.95 3.47 6.66
C THR A 205 -25.15 2.23 5.79
N GLN A 206 -25.61 2.39 4.55
CA GLN A 206 -25.77 1.27 3.61
C GLN A 206 -24.43 0.61 3.29
N ILE A 207 -23.39 1.39 2.96
CA ILE A 207 -22.05 0.86 2.68
C ILE A 207 -21.51 0.11 3.91
N TRP A 208 -21.65 0.68 5.10
CA TRP A 208 -21.20 0.08 6.35
C TRP A 208 -21.90 -1.26 6.64
N HIS A 209 -23.21 -1.34 6.47
CA HIS A 209 -23.95 -2.60 6.61
C HIS A 209 -23.50 -3.66 5.62
N TYR A 210 -23.16 -3.28 4.37
CA TYR A 210 -22.60 -4.21 3.40
C TYR A 210 -21.20 -4.70 3.78
N LEU A 211 -20.33 -3.82 4.29
CA LEU A 211 -19.02 -4.22 4.84
C LEU A 211 -19.16 -5.21 6.00
N LEU A 212 -20.06 -4.94 6.96
CA LEU A 212 -20.32 -5.83 8.09
C LEU A 212 -20.88 -7.18 7.64
N ALA A 213 -21.73 -7.20 6.61
CA ALA A 213 -22.32 -8.41 6.06
C ALA A 213 -21.39 -9.17 5.09
N GLY A 214 -20.24 -8.63 4.72
CA GLY A 214 -19.35 -9.23 3.72
C GLY A 214 -19.92 -9.17 2.29
N LYS A 215 -20.84 -8.25 2.00
CA LYS A 215 -21.48 -8.12 0.68
C LYS A 215 -20.60 -7.26 -0.23
N GLY A 216 -20.07 -7.86 -1.29
CA GLY A 216 -19.15 -7.20 -2.22
C GLY A 216 -17.71 -7.14 -1.71
N ILE A 217 -17.49 -6.87 -0.42
CA ILE A 217 -16.16 -6.88 0.21
C ILE A 217 -16.17 -7.85 1.39
N GLN A 218 -15.44 -8.96 1.27
CA GLN A 218 -15.27 -9.99 2.28
C GLN A 218 -13.94 -9.78 3.00
N ILE A 219 -13.96 -9.70 4.33
CA ILE A 219 -12.77 -9.60 5.18
C ILE A 219 -12.62 -10.92 5.93
N GLU A 220 -11.64 -11.73 5.54
CA GLU A 220 -11.34 -13.01 6.18
C GLU A 220 -10.24 -12.87 7.21
N GLY A 221 -10.16 -13.81 8.16
CA GLY A 221 -9.10 -13.85 9.16
C GLY A 221 -9.59 -13.57 10.59
N PRO A 222 -8.64 -13.39 11.53
CA PRO A 222 -8.95 -13.20 12.95
C PRO A 222 -9.82 -11.95 13.21
N GLY A 223 -10.57 -11.96 14.31
CA GLY A 223 -11.44 -10.84 14.70
C GLY A 223 -10.69 -9.50 14.81
N GLU A 224 -9.49 -9.50 15.39
CA GLU A 224 -8.64 -8.29 15.49
C GLU A 224 -8.25 -7.74 14.11
N PHE A 225 -7.91 -8.62 13.17
CA PHE A 225 -7.63 -8.23 11.79
C PHE A 225 -8.86 -7.61 11.14
N ARG A 226 -10.03 -8.23 11.29
CA ARG A 226 -11.29 -7.68 10.78
C ARG A 226 -11.59 -6.29 11.35
N ILE A 227 -11.41 -6.09 12.65
CA ILE A 227 -11.58 -4.78 13.30
C ILE A 227 -10.61 -3.74 12.73
N LYS A 228 -9.34 -4.11 12.52
CA LYS A 228 -8.35 -3.21 11.91
C LYS A 228 -8.84 -2.74 10.53
N ILE A 229 -9.24 -3.66 9.66
CA ILE A 229 -9.71 -3.32 8.30
C ILE A 229 -11.00 -2.49 8.35
N LEU A 230 -11.95 -2.81 9.23
CA LEU A 230 -13.17 -2.03 9.41
C LEU A 230 -12.87 -0.61 9.94
N SER A 231 -11.82 -0.44 10.75
CA SER A 231 -11.35 0.88 11.17
C SER A 231 -10.72 1.67 10.00
N ASP A 232 -9.98 1.01 9.13
CA ASP A 232 -9.49 1.61 7.88
C ASP A 232 -10.66 2.04 6.97
N PHE A 233 -11.72 1.23 6.84
CA PHE A 233 -12.94 1.62 6.12
C PHE A 233 -13.70 2.76 6.80
N SER A 234 -13.82 2.77 8.13
CA SER A 234 -14.41 3.90 8.88
C SER A 234 -13.76 5.24 8.50
N ARG A 235 -12.42 5.26 8.38
CA ARG A 235 -11.65 6.43 7.92
C ARG A 235 -11.92 6.76 6.45
N LEU A 236 -11.91 5.76 5.57
CA LEU A 236 -12.22 5.97 4.15
C LEU A 236 -13.61 6.58 3.95
N LEU A 237 -14.61 6.16 4.72
CA LEU A 237 -15.99 6.66 4.59
C LEU A 237 -16.16 8.13 5.02
N GLU A 238 -15.20 8.71 5.76
CA GLU A 238 -15.14 10.16 6.00
C GLU A 238 -14.91 10.94 4.70
N THR A 239 -14.26 10.32 3.71
CA THR A 239 -13.85 10.92 2.43
C THR A 239 -14.84 10.60 1.30
N GLU A 240 -15.01 11.52 0.35
CA GLU A 240 -15.87 11.29 -0.83
C GLU A 240 -15.28 10.22 -1.75
N MET A 241 -13.97 10.26 -1.96
CA MET A 241 -13.31 9.24 -2.77
C MET A 241 -13.41 7.86 -2.11
N GLY A 242 -13.26 7.75 -0.79
CA GLY A 242 -13.38 6.47 -0.08
C GLY A 242 -14.79 5.87 -0.15
N ARG A 243 -15.84 6.70 -0.08
CA ARG A 243 -17.22 6.26 -0.36
C ARG A 243 -17.40 5.80 -1.81
N THR A 244 -16.87 6.56 -2.76
CA THR A 244 -16.89 6.23 -4.20
C THR A 244 -16.26 4.87 -4.48
N LEU A 245 -15.07 4.61 -3.92
CA LEU A 245 -14.36 3.33 -4.07
C LEU A 245 -15.15 2.17 -3.46
N THR A 246 -15.50 2.30 -2.18
CA THR A 246 -16.14 1.22 -1.42
C THR A 246 -17.51 0.90 -1.98
N GLY A 247 -18.34 1.93 -2.21
CA GLY A 247 -19.66 1.77 -2.83
C GLY A 247 -19.57 1.29 -4.28
N GLY A 248 -18.57 1.74 -5.03
CA GLY A 248 -18.30 1.28 -6.39
C GLY A 248 -18.01 -0.22 -6.45
N ILE A 249 -17.11 -0.72 -5.61
CA ILE A 249 -16.77 -2.16 -5.54
C ILE A 249 -17.99 -2.99 -5.13
N ILE A 250 -18.80 -2.51 -4.19
CA ILE A 250 -20.02 -3.23 -3.80
C ILE A 250 -21.02 -3.29 -4.96
N LYS A 251 -21.17 -2.20 -5.73
CA LYS A 251 -22.11 -2.12 -6.86
C LYS A 251 -21.70 -2.98 -8.06
N THR A 252 -20.40 -3.20 -8.29
CA THR A 252 -19.95 -4.04 -9.43
C THR A 252 -20.32 -5.51 -9.25
N GLY A 253 -20.49 -5.97 -8.01
CA GLY A 253 -20.77 -7.38 -7.68
C GLY A 253 -19.59 -8.32 -7.94
N GLN A 254 -18.45 -7.83 -8.43
CA GLN A 254 -17.28 -8.65 -8.79
C GLN A 254 -16.50 -9.18 -7.57
N GLY A 255 -16.78 -8.70 -6.36
CA GLY A 255 -16.23 -9.25 -5.13
C GLY A 255 -14.77 -8.86 -4.86
N LEU A 256 -14.47 -8.50 -3.61
CA LEU A 256 -13.13 -8.32 -3.08
C LEU A 256 -12.96 -9.22 -1.87
N VAL A 257 -11.88 -10.00 -1.81
CA VAL A 257 -11.50 -10.76 -0.60
C VAL A 257 -10.24 -10.18 0.01
N ILE A 258 -10.36 -9.62 1.22
CA ILE A 258 -9.24 -9.09 2.01
C ILE A 258 -8.75 -10.20 2.95
N LEU A 259 -7.46 -10.54 2.84
CA LEU A 259 -6.83 -11.66 3.53
C LEU A 259 -5.71 -11.16 4.45
N PRO A 260 -5.50 -11.76 5.63
CA PRO A 260 -4.39 -11.37 6.50
C PRO A 260 -3.06 -11.90 5.94
N THR A 261 -2.01 -11.07 6.04
CA THR A 261 -0.61 -11.49 5.85
C THR A 261 0.28 -10.87 6.93
N THR A 262 1.60 -10.98 6.79
CA THR A 262 2.58 -10.24 7.59
C THR A 262 3.44 -9.36 6.70
N MET A 263 4.02 -8.30 7.27
CA MET A 263 4.92 -7.40 6.53
C MET A 263 6.14 -8.12 5.94
N GLU A 264 6.60 -9.18 6.60
CA GLU A 264 7.67 -10.06 6.10
C GLU A 264 7.25 -10.84 4.85
N LYS A 265 5.98 -11.29 4.80
CA LYS A 265 5.48 -12.19 3.75
C LYS A 265 4.80 -11.46 2.59
N GLY A 266 4.40 -10.21 2.78
CA GLY A 266 3.61 -9.51 1.79
C GLY A 266 3.51 -8.01 2.00
N LYS A 267 3.00 -7.36 0.96
CA LYS A 267 2.66 -5.94 0.92
C LYS A 267 1.16 -5.83 0.64
N PHE A 268 0.62 -4.63 0.85
CA PHE A 268 -0.67 -4.23 0.28
C PHE A 268 -0.54 -4.30 -1.24
N VAL A 269 -1.12 -5.32 -1.87
CA VAL A 269 -1.10 -5.47 -3.34
C VAL A 269 -2.39 -6.18 -3.75
N ALA A 270 -3.31 -5.45 -4.35
CA ALA A 270 -4.48 -6.02 -4.97
C ALA A 270 -4.07 -6.92 -6.14
N ARG A 271 -4.75 -8.06 -6.28
CA ARG A 271 -4.54 -8.98 -7.39
C ARG A 271 -5.88 -9.34 -8.02
N PRO A 272 -6.04 -9.20 -9.34
CA PRO A 272 -7.23 -9.69 -10.02
C PRO A 272 -7.35 -11.20 -9.84
N ASN A 273 -8.58 -11.71 -9.79
CA ASN A 273 -8.80 -13.16 -9.77
C ASN A 273 -8.52 -13.80 -11.14
N GLU A 274 -8.83 -13.07 -12.23
CA GLU A 274 -8.63 -13.49 -13.63
C GLU A 274 -7.95 -12.34 -14.40
N ALA A 275 -6.62 -12.37 -14.49
CA ALA A 275 -5.80 -11.28 -15.04
C ALA A 275 -6.06 -11.04 -16.55
N GLU A 276 -6.57 -12.03 -17.27
CA GLU A 276 -6.97 -11.90 -18.67
C GLU A 276 -8.29 -11.13 -18.87
N TYR A 277 -9.07 -10.94 -17.81
CA TYR A 277 -10.34 -10.21 -17.86
C TYR A 277 -10.22 -8.76 -17.45
N GLU A 278 -9.08 -8.38 -16.89
CA GLU A 278 -8.71 -6.99 -16.75
C GLU A 278 -8.04 -6.46 -18.02
N GLY A 279 -8.04 -5.14 -18.17
CA GLY A 279 -7.20 -4.48 -19.14
C GLY A 279 -7.95 -3.65 -20.17
N LEU A 280 -7.24 -2.67 -20.69
CA LEU A 280 -7.62 -1.90 -21.86
C LEU A 280 -6.93 -2.48 -23.09
N VAL A 281 -7.67 -2.61 -24.19
CA VAL A 281 -7.12 -3.01 -25.49
C VAL A 281 -7.42 -1.92 -26.50
N GLU A 282 -6.37 -1.32 -27.07
CA GLU A 282 -6.52 -0.42 -28.20
C GLU A 282 -7.03 -1.21 -29.42
N THR A 283 -8.02 -0.67 -30.13
CA THR A 283 -8.74 -1.39 -31.19
C THR A 283 -9.23 -0.44 -32.28
N GLU A 284 -9.44 -0.96 -33.49
CA GLU A 284 -10.13 -0.23 -34.57
C GLU A 284 -11.65 -0.40 -34.49
N GLU A 285 -12.14 -1.49 -33.87
CA GLU A 285 -13.57 -1.74 -33.64
C GLU A 285 -14.08 -0.88 -32.47
N HIS A 286 -15.03 0.03 -32.72
CA HIS A 286 -15.46 1.03 -31.75
C HIS A 286 -16.97 1.29 -31.73
N ASP A 287 -17.76 0.34 -32.22
CA ASP A 287 -19.22 0.43 -32.17
C ASP A 287 -19.71 0.52 -30.72
N ASN A 288 -20.58 1.51 -30.45
CA ASN A 288 -21.14 1.81 -29.13
C ASN A 288 -20.12 2.22 -28.06
N PHE A 289 -18.91 2.63 -28.44
CA PHE A 289 -17.96 3.19 -27.48
C PHE A 289 -18.39 4.56 -27.01
N VAL A 290 -18.18 4.85 -25.72
CA VAL A 290 -18.50 6.16 -25.16
C VAL A 290 -17.50 7.20 -25.65
N PRO A 291 -17.93 8.32 -26.25
CA PRO A 291 -17.03 9.40 -26.64
C PRO A 291 -16.52 10.14 -25.39
N VAL A 292 -15.22 10.35 -25.32
CA VAL A 292 -14.54 11.07 -24.24
C VAL A 292 -13.64 12.14 -24.86
N ASP A 293 -13.92 13.40 -24.60
CA ASP A 293 -13.09 14.51 -25.06
C ASP A 293 -12.22 15.03 -23.91
N VAL A 294 -10.90 14.91 -24.05
CA VAL A 294 -9.93 15.37 -23.05
C VAL A 294 -9.22 16.67 -23.45
N ARG A 295 -9.57 17.26 -24.59
CA ARG A 295 -8.98 18.52 -25.07
C ARG A 295 -9.31 19.68 -24.15
N GLY A 296 -8.34 20.55 -23.92
CA GLY A 296 -8.46 21.71 -23.03
C GLY A 296 -8.72 21.40 -21.55
N LEU A 297 -8.76 20.11 -21.15
CA LEU A 297 -8.90 19.73 -19.76
C LEU A 297 -7.55 19.75 -19.04
N GLU A 298 -7.56 20.17 -17.78
CA GLU A 298 -6.43 20.03 -16.86
C GLU A 298 -6.18 18.56 -16.53
N GLU A 299 -4.94 18.19 -16.16
CA GLU A 299 -4.56 16.80 -15.84
C GLU A 299 -5.52 16.14 -14.84
N SER A 300 -5.84 16.85 -13.75
CA SER A 300 -6.76 16.35 -12.72
C SER A 300 -8.19 16.12 -13.24
N GLN A 301 -8.62 16.89 -14.23
CA GLN A 301 -9.93 16.71 -14.88
C GLN A 301 -9.90 15.50 -15.81
N ARG A 302 -8.83 15.32 -16.60
CA ARG A 302 -8.63 14.15 -17.47
C ARG A 302 -8.61 12.85 -16.66
N LEU A 303 -7.85 12.83 -15.56
CA LEU A 303 -7.77 11.69 -14.64
C LEU A 303 -9.15 11.31 -14.10
N ARG A 304 -9.90 12.27 -13.56
CA ARG A 304 -11.27 12.03 -13.05
C ARG A 304 -12.20 11.49 -14.14
N LEU A 305 -12.16 12.08 -15.34
CA LEU A 305 -13.02 11.70 -16.45
C LEU A 305 -12.74 10.25 -16.89
N LEU A 306 -11.46 9.91 -17.11
CA LEU A 306 -11.06 8.57 -17.57
C LEU A 306 -11.28 7.50 -16.50
N GLN A 307 -11.10 7.83 -15.22
CA GLN A 307 -11.25 6.88 -14.12
C GLN A 307 -12.69 6.44 -13.88
N HIS A 308 -13.68 7.32 -14.10
CA HIS A 308 -15.08 7.03 -13.80
C HIS A 308 -15.90 6.61 -15.02
N ILE A 309 -15.27 6.49 -16.19
CA ILE A 309 -15.99 6.32 -17.47
C ILE A 309 -16.91 5.10 -17.48
N ARG A 310 -16.44 3.94 -16.98
CA ARG A 310 -17.25 2.72 -16.93
C ARG A 310 -18.27 2.74 -15.80
N GLY A 311 -17.98 3.43 -14.69
CA GLY A 311 -18.96 3.63 -13.63
C GLY A 311 -20.17 4.45 -14.12
N ALA A 312 -19.94 5.45 -14.97
CA ALA A 312 -20.99 6.26 -15.59
C ALA A 312 -21.68 5.55 -16.78
N ASN A 313 -20.98 4.62 -17.44
CA ASN A 313 -21.46 3.92 -18.63
C ASN A 313 -21.23 2.40 -18.51
N PRO A 314 -21.96 1.71 -17.60
CA PRO A 314 -21.69 0.32 -17.26
C PRO A 314 -21.87 -0.65 -18.43
N ASP A 315 -22.75 -0.32 -19.37
CA ASP A 315 -23.08 -1.15 -20.53
C ASP A 315 -22.17 -0.90 -21.74
N SER A 316 -21.28 0.08 -21.66
CA SER A 316 -20.38 0.39 -22.77
C SER A 316 -19.27 -0.66 -22.90
N PRO A 317 -18.99 -1.17 -24.12
CA PRO A 317 -17.87 -2.09 -24.35
C PRO A 317 -16.50 -1.39 -24.37
N GLY A 318 -16.46 -0.05 -24.43
CA GLY A 318 -15.22 0.70 -24.50
C GLY A 318 -15.39 2.23 -24.49
N MET A 319 -14.34 2.94 -24.86
CA MET A 319 -14.35 4.40 -24.99
C MET A 319 -13.53 4.88 -26.19
N SER A 320 -13.97 5.99 -26.77
CA SER A 320 -13.29 6.70 -27.87
C SER A 320 -12.75 8.01 -27.33
N VAL A 321 -11.44 8.10 -27.15
CA VAL A 321 -10.77 9.25 -26.50
C VAL A 321 -10.25 10.23 -27.56
N THR A 322 -10.79 11.44 -27.55
CA THR A 322 -10.36 12.56 -28.38
C THR A 322 -9.37 13.43 -27.60
N SER A 323 -8.17 13.60 -28.13
CA SER A 323 -7.14 14.50 -27.60
C SER A 323 -6.60 15.42 -28.71
N GLU A 324 -5.63 16.27 -28.38
CA GLU A 324 -4.92 17.10 -29.38
C GLU A 324 -4.20 16.25 -30.44
N ARG A 325 -3.98 14.95 -30.16
CA ARG A 325 -3.30 14.00 -31.05
C ARG A 325 -4.27 13.20 -31.94
N GLY A 326 -5.57 13.50 -31.89
CA GLY A 326 -6.62 12.81 -32.64
C GLY A 326 -7.50 11.91 -31.77
N VAL A 327 -8.14 10.91 -32.40
CA VAL A 327 -9.06 9.98 -31.73
C VAL A 327 -8.42 8.58 -31.64
N ARG A 328 -8.54 7.94 -30.48
CA ARG A 328 -8.15 6.54 -30.27
C ARG A 328 -9.25 5.78 -29.54
N HIS A 329 -9.36 4.48 -29.78
CA HIS A 329 -10.44 3.65 -29.26
C HIS A 329 -9.89 2.55 -28.35
N PHE A 330 -10.50 2.40 -27.18
CA PHE A 330 -10.06 1.48 -26.14
C PHE A 330 -11.23 0.61 -25.70
N ARG A 331 -11.13 -0.70 -25.96
CA ARG A 331 -12.08 -1.71 -25.48
C ARG A 331 -11.78 -2.05 -24.03
N PHE A 332 -12.83 -2.18 -23.22
CA PHE A 332 -12.71 -2.65 -21.85
C PHE A 332 -12.63 -4.19 -21.80
N GLY A 333 -11.94 -4.71 -20.78
CA GLY A 333 -12.02 -6.11 -20.39
C GLY A 333 -13.39 -6.47 -19.81
N LYS A 334 -13.62 -7.73 -19.45
CA LYS A 334 -14.88 -8.13 -18.82
C LYS A 334 -15.01 -7.60 -17.39
N GLY A 335 -13.88 -7.42 -16.72
CA GLY A 335 -13.81 -7.17 -15.28
C GLY A 335 -13.78 -8.48 -14.49
N THR A 336 -13.18 -8.42 -13.31
CA THR A 336 -13.02 -9.56 -12.41
C THR A 336 -12.94 -9.09 -10.96
N GLY A 337 -13.22 -9.99 -10.02
CA GLY A 337 -12.97 -9.74 -8.60
C GLY A 337 -11.49 -9.60 -8.28
N SER A 338 -11.19 -9.37 -7.01
CA SER A 338 -9.80 -9.27 -6.56
C SER A 338 -9.57 -9.89 -5.19
N THR A 339 -8.32 -10.26 -4.93
CA THR A 339 -7.80 -10.56 -3.60
C THR A 339 -6.85 -9.46 -3.15
N LEU A 340 -6.89 -9.12 -1.87
CA LEU A 340 -6.04 -8.10 -1.27
C LEU A 340 -5.43 -8.61 0.05
N PRO A 341 -4.18 -9.12 0.04
CA PRO A 341 -3.44 -9.38 1.26
C PRO A 341 -3.14 -8.06 1.98
N VAL A 342 -3.47 -8.01 3.28
CA VAL A 342 -3.16 -6.87 4.16
C VAL A 342 -2.34 -7.36 5.37
N PRO A 343 -1.16 -6.77 5.61
CA PRO A 343 -0.34 -7.12 6.78
C PRO A 343 -1.03 -6.76 8.10
N ILE A 344 -1.21 -7.76 8.98
CA ILE A 344 -1.83 -7.56 10.31
C ILE A 344 -0.99 -6.67 11.23
N ASP A 345 0.32 -6.69 11.03
CA ASP A 345 1.33 -5.94 11.77
C ASP A 345 1.63 -4.56 11.17
N SER A 346 0.89 -4.14 10.13
CA SER A 346 0.99 -2.78 9.58
C SER A 346 0.48 -1.72 10.55
N ARG A 347 1.19 -0.57 10.58
CA ARG A 347 0.82 0.62 11.38
C ARG A 347 0.91 1.87 10.52
N ASP A 348 0.21 2.93 10.91
CA ASP A 348 0.09 4.16 10.11
C ASP A 348 1.43 4.88 9.90
N ALA A 349 2.32 4.86 10.89
CA ALA A 349 3.71 5.29 10.76
C ALA A 349 4.65 4.20 11.26
N MET A 350 4.86 3.20 10.42
CA MET A 350 5.92 2.22 10.63
C MET A 350 7.15 2.56 9.80
N ALA A 351 8.32 2.19 10.30
CA ALA A 351 9.59 2.29 9.59
C ALA A 351 9.73 1.18 8.51
N HIS A 352 8.75 1.08 7.61
CA HIS A 352 8.73 0.11 6.52
C HIS A 352 8.61 0.83 5.17
N PRO A 353 9.26 0.36 4.09
CA PRO A 353 9.19 0.98 2.77
C PRO A 353 7.77 1.28 2.26
N SER A 354 6.79 0.43 2.57
CA SER A 354 5.39 0.63 2.16
C SER A 354 4.63 1.71 2.95
N SER A 355 5.24 2.28 3.98
CA SER A 355 4.67 3.34 4.81
C SER A 355 5.48 4.63 4.76
N ARG A 356 6.58 4.63 4.00
CA ARG A 356 7.53 5.74 3.81
C ARG A 356 7.60 6.07 2.33
N MET A 357 6.64 6.86 1.86
CA MET A 357 6.60 7.31 0.46
C MET A 357 7.46 8.56 0.28
N ALA A 358 7.67 8.99 -0.95
CA ALA A 358 8.34 10.24 -1.25
C ALA A 358 7.45 11.19 -2.06
N ASP A 359 7.59 12.50 -1.82
CA ASP A 359 7.09 13.52 -2.74
C ASP A 359 8.04 13.72 -3.94
N ARG A 360 7.73 14.69 -4.80
CA ARG A 360 8.53 15.01 -6.00
C ARG A 360 9.91 15.60 -5.70
N TYR A 361 10.20 15.92 -4.45
CA TYR A 361 11.44 16.55 -3.98
C TYR A 361 12.22 15.62 -3.05
N GLY A 362 11.82 14.35 -2.94
CA GLY A 362 12.48 13.38 -2.07
C GLY A 362 12.15 13.50 -0.59
N ASN A 363 11.17 14.31 -0.20
CA ASN A 363 10.76 14.38 1.19
C ASN A 363 9.90 13.16 1.52
N GLU A 364 10.11 12.58 2.70
CA GLU A 364 9.28 11.49 3.20
C GLU A 364 7.84 11.97 3.40
N VAL A 365 6.92 11.20 2.86
CA VAL A 365 5.48 11.38 2.96
C VAL A 365 4.90 10.18 3.68
N ILE A 366 4.18 10.44 4.78
CA ILE A 366 3.50 9.37 5.52
C ILE A 366 2.41 8.71 4.66
N ALA A 367 2.28 7.40 4.80
CA ALA A 367 1.23 6.60 4.16
C ALA A 367 0.51 5.73 5.21
N PRO A 368 -0.50 6.30 5.91
CA PRO A 368 -1.36 5.57 6.83
C PRO A 368 -2.03 4.37 6.16
N THR A 369 -2.41 3.36 6.95
CA THR A 369 -2.93 2.10 6.41
C THR A 369 -4.23 2.28 5.64
N PHE A 370 -5.08 3.25 6.01
CA PHE A 370 -6.31 3.54 5.26
C PHE A 370 -6.04 4.18 3.90
N ILE A 371 -4.96 4.98 3.75
CA ILE A 371 -4.54 5.55 2.45
C ILE A 371 -4.00 4.43 1.56
N ASN A 372 -3.15 3.55 2.11
CA ASN A 372 -2.68 2.37 1.39
C ASN A 372 -3.84 1.46 0.98
N LEU A 373 -4.80 1.22 1.87
CA LEU A 373 -6.02 0.48 1.53
C LEU A 373 -6.78 1.18 0.40
N GLY A 374 -7.02 2.48 0.50
CA GLY A 374 -7.72 3.25 -0.53
C GLY A 374 -7.01 3.22 -1.88
N HIS A 375 -5.68 3.27 -1.90
CA HIS A 375 -4.88 3.03 -3.10
C HIS A 375 -5.20 1.66 -3.71
N GLU A 376 -5.09 0.58 -2.94
CA GLU A 376 -5.39 -0.77 -3.43
C GLU A 376 -6.85 -0.93 -3.88
N LEU A 377 -7.81 -0.29 -3.20
CA LEU A 377 -9.21 -0.28 -3.64
C LEU A 377 -9.40 0.41 -4.98
N GLY A 378 -8.55 1.38 -5.33
CA GLY A 378 -8.50 1.97 -6.66
C GLY A 378 -8.12 0.95 -7.74
N HIS A 379 -7.12 0.10 -7.46
CA HIS A 379 -6.77 -1.04 -8.33
C HIS A 379 -7.94 -2.03 -8.43
N VAL A 380 -8.49 -2.45 -7.29
CA VAL A 380 -9.64 -3.38 -7.23
C VAL A 380 -10.82 -2.88 -8.04
N LEU A 381 -11.19 -1.59 -7.90
CA LEU A 381 -12.31 -1.03 -8.63
C LEU A 381 -12.05 -1.06 -10.15
N ARG A 382 -10.83 -0.75 -10.59
CA ARG A 382 -10.48 -0.83 -12.02
C ARG A 382 -10.45 -2.27 -12.55
N SER A 383 -9.95 -3.23 -11.78
CA SER A 383 -10.00 -4.64 -12.16
C SER A 383 -11.45 -5.15 -12.21
N ALA A 384 -12.30 -4.78 -11.25
CA ALA A 384 -13.74 -5.06 -11.28
C ALA A 384 -14.45 -4.44 -12.49
N GLN A 385 -13.97 -3.28 -12.93
CA GLN A 385 -14.42 -2.58 -14.12
C GLN A 385 -13.67 -2.98 -15.39
N GLY A 386 -12.77 -3.97 -15.37
CA GLY A 386 -12.03 -4.37 -16.57
C GLY A 386 -11.27 -3.24 -17.28
N ILE A 387 -10.84 -2.20 -16.55
CA ILE A 387 -10.12 -1.03 -17.10
C ILE A 387 -8.70 -0.90 -16.54
N SER A 388 -8.07 -2.02 -16.17
CA SER A 388 -6.67 -2.02 -15.73
C SER A 388 -5.77 -1.37 -16.79
N ALA A 389 -4.88 -0.47 -16.34
CA ALA A 389 -3.94 0.25 -17.19
C ALA A 389 -2.51 -0.33 -17.10
N ALA A 390 -2.34 -1.52 -16.53
CA ALA A 390 -1.02 -2.15 -16.36
C ALA A 390 -0.38 -2.61 -17.70
N GLY A 391 -1.18 -2.79 -18.76
CA GLY A 391 -0.75 -3.29 -20.07
C GLY A 391 -0.55 -2.22 -21.15
N ASP A 392 -0.34 -2.67 -22.39
CA ASP A 392 -0.04 -1.80 -23.53
C ASP A 392 -1.18 -0.85 -23.87
N GLY A 393 -2.45 -1.26 -23.72
CA GLY A 393 -3.58 -0.35 -23.90
C GLY A 393 -3.61 0.76 -22.84
N GLY A 394 -3.14 0.49 -21.62
CA GLY A 394 -2.98 1.52 -20.58
C GLY A 394 -1.88 2.52 -20.93
N ARG A 395 -0.73 2.05 -21.44
CA ARG A 395 0.35 2.90 -21.96
C ARG A 395 -0.12 3.74 -23.14
N ALA A 396 -0.84 3.14 -24.08
CA ALA A 396 -1.38 3.83 -25.25
C ALA A 396 -2.40 4.91 -24.84
N LEU A 397 -3.30 4.60 -23.89
CA LEU A 397 -4.23 5.58 -23.35
C LEU A 397 -3.51 6.75 -22.68
N LEU A 398 -2.53 6.44 -21.82
CA LEU A 398 -1.75 7.44 -21.09
C LEU A 398 -1.00 8.36 -22.07
N GLY A 399 -0.25 7.77 -23.01
CA GLY A 399 0.49 8.52 -24.03
C GLY A 399 -0.41 9.27 -25.01
N HIS A 400 -1.66 8.88 -25.18
CA HIS A 400 -2.62 9.63 -26.01
C HIS A 400 -3.27 10.80 -25.28
N SER A 401 -3.48 10.66 -23.97
CA SER A 401 -4.33 11.57 -23.18
C SER A 401 -3.53 12.62 -22.40
N PHE A 402 -2.24 12.41 -22.18
CA PHE A 402 -1.40 13.26 -21.34
C PHE A 402 -0.11 13.67 -22.06
N GLU A 403 0.38 14.86 -21.72
CA GLU A 403 1.67 15.38 -22.19
C GLU A 403 2.77 14.87 -21.25
N ASP A 404 3.82 14.27 -21.83
CA ASP A 404 4.98 13.71 -21.13
C ASP A 404 4.66 12.96 -19.82
N PRO A 405 3.73 12.00 -19.84
CA PRO A 405 3.36 11.28 -18.63
C PRO A 405 4.52 10.40 -18.17
N GLU A 406 4.66 10.19 -16.86
CA GLU A 406 5.61 9.22 -16.34
C GLU A 406 5.16 7.79 -16.74
N VAL A 407 5.72 7.27 -17.84
CA VAL A 407 5.24 6.03 -18.48
C VAL A 407 5.66 4.76 -17.73
N SER A 408 6.54 4.89 -16.72
CA SER A 408 7.15 3.74 -16.05
C SER A 408 6.09 2.79 -15.47
N ARG A 409 4.96 3.33 -14.98
CA ARG A 409 3.80 2.59 -14.47
C ARG A 409 2.47 3.34 -14.73
N PRO A 410 1.81 3.12 -15.88
CA PRO A 410 0.59 3.85 -16.23
C PRO A 410 -0.55 3.66 -15.24
N GLU A 411 -0.71 2.45 -14.72
CA GLU A 411 -1.68 2.15 -13.67
C GLU A 411 -1.49 3.04 -12.44
N GLU A 412 -0.26 3.20 -11.97
CA GLU A 412 0.06 4.04 -10.82
C GLU A 412 -0.19 5.51 -11.11
N PHE A 413 0.00 5.99 -12.34
CA PHE A 413 -0.37 7.35 -12.71
C PHE A 413 -1.87 7.61 -12.46
N PHE A 414 -2.74 6.70 -12.93
CA PHE A 414 -4.18 6.80 -12.68
C PHE A 414 -4.52 6.62 -11.20
N ASN A 415 -3.88 5.66 -10.52
CA ASN A 415 -4.22 5.34 -9.14
C ASN A 415 -3.74 6.40 -8.16
N ILE A 416 -2.50 6.85 -8.29
CA ILE A 416 -1.92 7.87 -7.42
C ILE A 416 -2.59 9.20 -7.68
N GLY A 417 -2.63 9.65 -8.93
CA GLY A 417 -3.19 10.95 -9.28
C GLY A 417 -4.70 11.04 -9.06
N GLY A 418 -5.44 10.01 -9.49
CA GLY A 418 -6.90 10.01 -9.48
C GLY A 418 -7.56 9.51 -8.20
N VAL A 419 -6.93 8.56 -7.49
CA VAL A 419 -7.48 7.96 -6.25
C VAL A 419 -6.76 8.48 -5.02
N GLU A 420 -5.48 8.14 -4.89
CA GLU A 420 -4.78 8.31 -3.62
C GLU A 420 -4.58 9.78 -3.28
N ASN A 421 -4.09 10.59 -4.21
CA ASN A 421 -3.88 12.02 -3.96
C ASN A 421 -5.19 12.75 -3.65
N ARG A 422 -6.33 12.27 -4.16
CA ARG A 422 -7.64 12.77 -3.77
C ARG A 422 -8.01 12.37 -2.34
N LEU A 423 -7.83 11.10 -1.96
CA LEU A 423 -8.00 10.66 -0.56
C LEU A 423 -7.12 11.44 0.41
N ARG A 424 -5.86 11.67 0.01
CA ARG A 424 -4.88 12.45 0.77
C ARG A 424 -5.34 13.89 0.94
N ALA A 425 -5.74 14.56 -0.14
CA ALA A 425 -6.25 15.93 -0.10
C ALA A 425 -7.50 16.05 0.80
N GLU A 426 -8.47 15.15 0.66
CA GLU A 426 -9.69 15.09 1.49
C GLU A 426 -9.37 14.83 2.98
N SER A 427 -8.21 14.23 3.27
CA SER A 427 -7.70 13.96 4.62
C SER A 427 -6.73 15.03 5.15
N GLY A 428 -6.44 16.10 4.39
CA GLY A 428 -5.45 17.12 4.79
C GLY A 428 -4.00 16.63 4.73
N MET A 429 -3.70 15.68 3.85
CA MET A 429 -2.35 15.16 3.62
C MET A 429 -1.76 15.74 2.33
N MET A 430 -0.44 15.90 2.33
CA MET A 430 0.32 16.25 1.11
C MET A 430 0.22 15.12 0.08
N ALA A 431 0.09 15.47 -1.20
CA ALA A 431 0.11 14.54 -2.32
C ALA A 431 1.46 13.79 -2.41
N ARG A 432 1.44 12.55 -2.89
CA ARG A 432 2.65 11.85 -3.32
C ARG A 432 2.83 11.95 -4.83
N HIS A 433 4.07 11.92 -5.28
CA HIS A 433 4.36 12.12 -6.70
C HIS A 433 4.26 10.83 -7.52
N GLY A 434 4.84 9.74 -7.03
CA GLY A 434 4.93 8.49 -7.77
C GLY A 434 4.98 7.27 -6.87
N HIS A 435 5.24 6.11 -7.48
CA HIS A 435 5.36 4.82 -6.77
C HIS A 435 6.68 4.66 -6.01
N GLY A 436 7.60 5.60 -6.17
CA GLY A 436 8.83 5.65 -5.39
C GLY A 436 8.56 5.73 -3.90
N ASN A 437 9.06 4.76 -3.15
CA ASN A 437 9.27 4.93 -1.72
C ASN A 437 10.54 5.75 -1.47
N LEU A 438 10.72 6.18 -0.22
CA LEU A 438 11.88 6.97 0.18
C LEU A 438 13.21 6.34 -0.23
N TYR A 439 13.33 5.02 -0.12
CA TYR A 439 14.55 4.31 -0.40
C TYR A 439 14.83 4.19 -1.90
N SER A 440 13.81 4.06 -2.74
CA SER A 440 13.99 4.18 -4.19
C SER A 440 14.43 5.59 -4.59
N HIS A 441 13.94 6.63 -3.92
CA HIS A 441 14.41 8.00 -4.17
C HIS A 441 15.89 8.15 -3.83
N TRP A 442 16.29 7.74 -2.62
CA TRP A 442 17.70 7.72 -2.23
C TRP A 442 18.56 6.85 -3.13
N ALA A 443 17.97 5.77 -3.67
CA ALA A 443 18.71 4.91 -4.57
C ALA A 443 18.99 5.57 -5.92
N VAL A 444 18.03 6.33 -6.45
CA VAL A 444 18.21 7.15 -7.65
C VAL A 444 19.23 8.26 -7.39
N GLU A 445 19.07 9.04 -6.32
CA GLU A 445 20.03 10.10 -5.97
C GLU A 445 21.45 9.56 -5.74
N GLY A 446 21.55 8.38 -5.10
CA GLY A 446 22.83 7.70 -4.91
C GLY A 446 23.45 7.22 -6.21
N MET A 447 22.65 6.75 -7.18
CA MET A 447 23.12 6.40 -8.52
C MET A 447 23.62 7.63 -9.28
N ASP A 448 22.86 8.73 -9.28
CA ASP A 448 23.26 9.98 -9.93
C ASP A 448 24.58 10.52 -9.34
N ALA A 449 24.74 10.44 -8.02
CA ALA A 449 25.99 10.78 -7.35
C ALA A 449 27.15 9.86 -7.78
N ILE A 450 26.92 8.54 -7.85
CA ILE A 450 27.90 7.56 -8.33
C ILE A 450 28.33 7.86 -9.77
N GLU A 451 27.37 8.12 -10.66
CA GLU A 451 27.65 8.44 -12.07
C GLU A 451 28.42 9.75 -12.20
N SER A 452 28.05 10.79 -11.43
CA SER A 452 28.76 12.07 -11.39
C SER A 452 30.21 11.90 -10.93
N MET A 453 30.45 11.19 -9.83
CA MET A 453 31.81 10.91 -9.34
C MET A 453 32.62 10.05 -10.32
N MET A 454 32.00 9.04 -10.95
CA MET A 454 32.65 8.24 -11.97
C MET A 454 33.07 9.09 -13.17
N GLY A 455 32.24 10.06 -13.58
CA GLY A 455 32.58 11.04 -14.61
C GLY A 455 33.77 11.94 -14.21
N GLN A 456 33.78 12.45 -12.98
CA GLN A 456 34.89 13.24 -12.45
C GLN A 456 36.21 12.45 -12.41
N ILE A 457 36.18 11.23 -11.89
CA ILE A 457 37.34 10.33 -11.85
C ILE A 457 37.85 10.02 -13.26
N ALA A 458 36.95 9.77 -14.21
CA ALA A 458 37.32 9.52 -15.60
C ALA A 458 38.01 10.74 -16.24
N GLU A 459 37.58 11.96 -15.89
CA GLU A 459 38.19 13.19 -16.39
C GLU A 459 39.56 13.46 -15.75
N GLU A 460 39.70 13.25 -14.44
CA GLU A 460 40.99 13.35 -13.75
C GLU A 460 42.01 12.34 -14.29
N LEU A 461 41.58 11.11 -14.56
CA LEU A 461 42.44 10.06 -15.13
C LEU A 461 43.02 10.44 -16.50
N LYS A 462 42.41 11.35 -17.27
CA LYS A 462 42.98 11.84 -18.53
C LYS A 462 44.22 12.72 -18.32
N GLY A 463 44.32 13.38 -17.17
CA GLY A 463 45.39 14.31 -16.83
C GLY A 463 46.56 13.70 -16.05
N VAL A 464 46.50 12.40 -15.74
CA VAL A 464 47.44 11.73 -14.83
C VAL A 464 48.20 10.62 -15.57
N GLU A 465 49.50 10.49 -15.32
CA GLU A 465 50.31 9.42 -15.90
C GLU A 465 49.79 8.04 -15.46
N ALA A 466 49.64 7.12 -16.42
CA ALA A 466 48.85 5.90 -16.28
C ALA A 466 49.29 4.93 -15.15
N GLU A 467 50.57 5.01 -14.75
CA GLU A 467 51.21 4.18 -13.73
C GLU A 467 51.54 4.94 -12.43
N SER A 468 51.17 6.22 -12.35
CA SER A 468 51.36 6.99 -11.11
C SER A 468 50.49 6.45 -9.97
N GLU A 469 50.90 6.73 -8.74
CA GLU A 469 50.15 6.38 -7.54
C GLU A 469 48.72 6.97 -7.56
N ASP A 470 48.57 8.20 -8.07
CA ASP A 470 47.28 8.85 -8.24
C ASP A 470 46.37 8.12 -9.24
N ALA A 471 46.91 7.66 -10.38
CA ALA A 471 46.14 6.87 -11.34
C ALA A 471 45.66 5.53 -10.74
N LEU A 472 46.50 4.86 -9.96
CA LEU A 472 46.13 3.62 -9.26
C LEU A 472 45.06 3.88 -8.19
N ARG A 473 45.16 4.98 -7.44
CA ARG A 473 44.16 5.41 -6.46
C ARG A 473 42.80 5.67 -7.12
N LEU A 474 42.79 6.47 -8.19
CA LEU A 474 41.57 6.83 -8.93
C LEU A 474 40.89 5.60 -9.56
N LYS A 475 41.66 4.69 -10.17
CA LYS A 475 41.13 3.39 -10.67
C LYS A 475 40.55 2.53 -9.54
N GLY A 476 41.17 2.55 -8.35
CA GLY A 476 40.67 1.91 -7.15
C GLY A 476 39.30 2.48 -6.73
N MET A 477 39.17 3.80 -6.66
CA MET A 477 37.91 4.48 -6.35
C MET A 477 36.82 4.17 -7.39
N GLN A 478 37.15 4.23 -8.68
CA GLN A 478 36.21 3.88 -9.76
C GLN A 478 35.69 2.45 -9.61
N LYS A 479 36.57 1.49 -9.28
CA LYS A 479 36.19 0.09 -9.05
C LYS A 479 35.28 -0.06 -7.82
N GLU A 480 35.54 0.66 -6.74
CA GLU A 480 34.68 0.65 -5.55
C GLU A 480 33.30 1.27 -5.83
N LEU A 481 33.23 2.38 -6.59
CA LEU A 481 31.97 3.00 -7.01
C LEU A 481 31.16 2.09 -7.94
N LEU A 482 31.79 1.44 -8.92
CA LEU A 482 31.14 0.43 -9.77
C LEU A 482 30.54 -0.71 -8.94
N ALA A 483 31.20 -1.12 -7.86
CA ALA A 483 30.70 -2.16 -6.96
C ALA A 483 29.47 -1.75 -6.12
N LEU A 484 29.08 -0.46 -6.13
CA LEU A 484 27.87 0.05 -5.51
C LEU A 484 26.66 0.06 -6.46
N GLN A 485 26.87 0.11 -7.78
CA GLN A 485 25.77 0.19 -8.75
C GLN A 485 24.78 -0.98 -8.62
N GLU A 486 25.27 -2.21 -8.44
CA GLU A 486 24.40 -3.38 -8.26
C GLU A 486 23.50 -3.28 -7.00
N PRO A 487 24.04 -3.02 -5.78
CA PRO A 487 23.22 -2.78 -4.59
C PRO A 487 22.15 -1.69 -4.77
N PHE A 488 22.50 -0.57 -5.41
CA PHE A 488 21.57 0.51 -5.70
C PHE A 488 20.48 0.07 -6.70
N GLN A 489 20.86 -0.63 -7.77
CA GLN A 489 19.92 -1.18 -8.75
C GLN A 489 18.96 -2.20 -8.12
N LEU A 490 19.46 -3.05 -7.22
CA LEU A 490 18.63 -3.98 -6.47
C LEU A 490 17.64 -3.24 -5.58
N LEU A 491 18.07 -2.17 -4.90
CA LEU A 491 17.20 -1.34 -4.06
C LEU A 491 16.11 -0.63 -4.90
N MET A 492 16.46 -0.02 -6.03
CA MET A 492 15.51 0.61 -6.97
C MET A 492 14.46 -0.39 -7.49
N ASN A 493 14.89 -1.62 -7.75
CA ASN A 493 14.00 -2.70 -8.21
C ASN A 493 13.18 -3.34 -7.08
N GLY A 494 13.31 -2.87 -5.83
CA GLY A 494 12.64 -3.44 -4.66
C GLY A 494 13.10 -4.86 -4.31
N LYS A 495 14.26 -5.29 -4.81
CA LYS A 495 14.88 -6.61 -4.58
C LYS A 495 16.03 -6.56 -3.58
N GLY A 496 16.55 -5.37 -3.29
CA GLY A 496 17.62 -5.13 -2.32
C GLY A 496 17.09 -4.76 -0.94
N SER A 497 17.97 -4.78 0.06
CA SER A 497 17.72 -4.22 1.39
C SER A 497 18.68 -3.05 1.66
N ILE A 498 18.21 -2.08 2.43
CA ILE A 498 19.02 -0.93 2.86
C ILE A 498 20.16 -1.41 3.75
N GLU A 499 19.90 -2.40 4.60
CA GLU A 499 20.94 -3.02 5.42
C GLU A 499 22.04 -3.64 4.55
N GLY A 500 21.68 -4.24 3.42
CA GLY A 500 22.62 -4.76 2.43
C GLY A 500 23.46 -3.65 1.78
N LEU A 501 22.81 -2.55 1.37
CA LEU A 501 23.48 -1.38 0.82
C LEU A 501 24.42 -0.73 1.85
N LEU A 502 23.94 -0.46 3.06
CA LEU A 502 24.73 0.11 4.15
C LEU A 502 25.89 -0.80 4.56
N ALA A 503 25.69 -2.12 4.60
CA ALA A 503 26.76 -3.07 4.86
C ALA A 503 27.83 -3.04 3.76
N LYS A 504 27.43 -2.86 2.49
CA LYS A 504 28.36 -2.69 1.38
C LYS A 504 29.11 -1.37 1.50
N LEU A 505 28.41 -0.25 1.72
CA LEU A 505 29.00 1.08 1.91
C LEU A 505 30.03 1.08 3.05
N ARG A 506 29.72 0.46 4.19
CA ARG A 506 30.66 0.34 5.34
C ARG A 506 31.91 -0.50 5.04
N ARG A 507 31.85 -1.41 4.07
CA ARG A 507 32.99 -2.25 3.67
C ARG A 507 33.90 -1.55 2.66
N LEU A 508 33.36 -0.62 1.90
CA LEU A 508 34.13 0.13 0.92
C LEU A 508 34.92 1.21 1.64
N LYS A 509 36.17 1.42 1.22
CA LYS A 509 37.03 2.45 1.81
C LYS A 509 36.60 3.85 1.36
N ILE A 510 35.66 3.97 0.42
CA ILE A 510 35.18 5.26 -0.07
C ILE A 510 34.55 6.14 1.02
N ALA A 511 34.09 5.59 2.13
CA ALA A 511 33.52 6.40 3.23
C ALA A 511 34.49 7.49 3.74
N GLN A 512 35.81 7.29 3.60
CA GLN A 512 36.81 8.29 3.96
C GLN A 512 36.94 9.45 2.96
N TYR A 513 36.33 9.33 1.77
CA TYR A 513 36.35 10.35 0.71
C TYR A 513 35.02 11.12 0.60
N PHE A 514 34.00 10.75 1.38
CA PHE A 514 32.69 11.43 1.44
C PHE A 514 32.53 12.35 2.66
N ALA A 515 33.51 12.37 3.56
CA ALA A 515 33.60 13.31 4.68
C ALA A 515 34.48 14.49 4.28
#